data_AF-A0A368FVH7-F1
#
_entry.id   AF-A0A368FVH7-F1
#
_cell.length_a   1.000
_cell.length_b   1.000
_cell.length_c   1.000
_cell.angle_alpha   90.00
_cell.angle_beta   90.00
_cell.angle_gamma   90.00
#
_symmetry.space_group_name_H-M   'P 1'
#
loop_
_entity.id
_entity.type
_entity.pdbx_description
1 polymer ?
#
loop_
_entity_poly.entity_id
_entity_poly.type
_entity_poly.pdbx_seq_one_letter_code
_entity_poly.pdbx_strand_id
1 'polypeptide(L)'
;MMMDVGPYRSYGPQSSIIGLYENVFSWNKVANLLVIDPPGVGYSPAVAENFNDVKVSAALESALTNFFTVFPERLSNKFFLAAEGYASVYVTKIAWSIMQKLATGQSQTNLQGILIGNGLVSAQTEYNTILPIAYTHAFAGKDQWDDLRSACCPGQSTMSCDFYNSPNVTCKTKANNAISTWINNQVEEINMYQDCYRQHIGLGVYKASLGLTLSNNYDSSDPWNGYPCTAADSTHNYLTDPAVMAAMHATNSSFMACSWVL
;
A
#
# COMPACT_ATOMS: atom_id res chain seq x y z
N MET A 1 -2.07 10.37 2.91
CA MET A 1 -2.83 11.59 3.31
C MET A 1 -3.22 12.44 2.10
N MET A 2 -2.23 13.00 1.38
CA MET A 2 -2.49 14.01 0.34
C MET A 2 -3.05 13.46 -0.97
N MET A 3 -3.03 12.15 -1.19
CA MET A 3 -3.56 11.52 -2.41
C MET A 3 -4.96 10.93 -2.23
N ASP A 4 -5.41 10.78 -0.97
CA ASP A 4 -6.60 9.98 -0.64
C ASP A 4 -7.57 10.77 0.24
N VAL A 5 -7.37 10.70 1.56
CA VAL A 5 -8.39 11.04 2.56
C VAL A 5 -8.17 12.40 3.25
N GLY A 6 -7.06 13.07 2.97
CA GLY A 6 -6.68 14.33 3.59
C GLY A 6 -7.49 15.53 3.11
N PRO A 7 -7.43 16.67 3.82
CA PRO A 7 -8.21 17.89 3.52
C PRO A 7 -7.83 18.56 2.20
N TYR A 8 -6.60 18.34 1.74
CA TYR A 8 -6.08 18.94 0.53
C TYR A 8 -5.32 17.89 -0.29
N ARG A 9 -5.33 18.08 -1.61
CA ARG A 9 -4.58 17.27 -2.58
C ARG A 9 -3.53 18.12 -3.27
N SER A 10 -2.36 17.53 -3.49
CA SER A 10 -1.31 18.15 -4.33
C SER A 10 -1.74 18.11 -5.80
N TYR A 11 -1.35 19.12 -6.57
CA TYR A 11 -1.43 19.06 -8.03
C TYR A 11 -0.18 19.68 -8.66
N GLY A 12 0.03 19.40 -9.94
CA GLY A 12 1.15 19.94 -10.71
C GLY A 12 1.78 18.94 -11.69
N PRO A 13 2.50 19.42 -12.71
CA PRO A 13 3.31 18.58 -13.57
C PRO A 13 4.46 17.96 -12.77
N GLN A 14 4.99 16.84 -13.25
CA GLN A 14 6.10 16.12 -12.62
C GLN A 14 7.34 16.99 -12.32
N SER A 15 7.52 18.10 -13.06
CA SER A 15 8.66 19.01 -12.95
C SER A 15 8.42 20.26 -12.09
N SER A 16 7.23 20.50 -11.55
CA SER A 16 6.96 21.68 -10.73
C SER A 16 5.76 21.52 -9.80
N ILE A 17 5.84 22.14 -8.63
CA ILE A 17 4.70 22.26 -7.72
C ILE A 17 3.63 23.13 -8.38
N ILE A 18 2.39 22.66 -8.43
CA ILE A 18 1.24 23.56 -8.57
C ILE A 18 0.36 23.36 -7.33
N GLY A 19 0.77 23.90 -6.19
CA GLY A 19 -0.06 24.12 -5.00
C GLY A 19 -0.91 22.96 -4.45
N LEU A 20 -1.92 23.34 -3.68
CA LEU A 20 -2.92 22.47 -3.06
C LEU A 20 -4.33 22.86 -3.53
N TYR A 21 -5.20 21.89 -3.69
CA TYR A 21 -6.64 22.12 -3.84
C TYR A 21 -7.43 21.37 -2.76
N GLU A 22 -8.59 21.90 -2.39
CA GLU A 22 -9.44 21.31 -1.35
C GLU A 22 -9.99 19.95 -1.79
N ASN A 23 -9.93 18.97 -0.89
CA ASN A 23 -10.63 17.70 -1.03
C ASN A 23 -12.01 17.79 -0.40
N VAL A 24 -13.03 17.98 -1.23
CA VAL A 24 -14.42 18.07 -0.76
C VAL A 24 -14.94 16.76 -0.13
N PHE A 25 -14.24 15.64 -0.29
CA PHE A 25 -14.57 14.33 0.30
C PHE A 25 -13.64 13.93 1.46
N SER A 26 -12.90 14.88 2.02
CA SER A 26 -11.95 14.60 3.09
C SER A 26 -12.58 13.98 4.34
N TRP A 27 -11.90 13.00 4.92
CA TRP A 27 -12.34 12.32 6.15
C TRP A 27 -12.32 13.26 7.36
N ASN A 28 -11.48 14.30 7.34
CA ASN A 28 -11.41 15.26 8.45
C ASN A 28 -12.68 16.13 8.59
N LYS A 29 -13.64 16.04 7.66
CA LYS A 29 -14.95 16.72 7.78
C LYS A 29 -15.82 16.14 8.90
N VAL A 30 -15.58 14.89 9.30
CA VAL A 30 -16.38 14.20 10.33
C VAL A 30 -15.52 13.52 11.41
N ALA A 31 -14.19 13.59 11.30
CA ALA A 31 -13.25 12.97 12.23
C ALA A 31 -12.02 13.84 12.49
N ASN A 32 -11.36 13.63 13.62
CA ASN A 32 -9.99 14.13 13.82
C ASN A 32 -9.04 13.10 13.20
N LEU A 33 -8.36 13.46 12.12
CA LEU A 33 -7.47 12.54 11.39
C LEU A 33 -6.03 12.70 11.87
N LEU A 34 -5.43 11.62 12.37
CA LEU A 34 -4.01 11.51 12.66
C LEU A 34 -3.36 10.60 11.63
N VAL A 35 -2.33 11.09 10.95
CA VAL A 35 -1.52 10.31 10.00
C VAL A 35 -0.12 10.18 10.57
N ILE A 36 0.43 8.97 10.55
CA ILE A 36 1.71 8.65 11.18
C ILE A 36 2.59 7.93 10.16
N ASP A 37 3.78 8.47 9.92
CA ASP A 37 4.78 7.82 9.09
C ASP A 37 5.54 6.76 9.91
N PRO A 38 5.68 5.52 9.43
CA PRO A 38 6.51 4.50 10.08
C PRO A 38 7.98 4.94 10.21
N PRO A 39 8.77 4.31 11.10
CA PRO A 39 10.20 4.56 11.20
C PRO A 39 10.90 4.43 9.83
N GLY A 40 11.74 5.41 9.47
CA GLY A 40 12.46 5.45 8.20
C GLY A 40 11.65 5.81 6.96
N VAL A 41 10.38 6.21 7.10
CA VAL A 41 9.50 6.64 5.99
C VAL A 41 9.07 8.10 6.20
N GLY A 42 8.80 8.82 5.12
CA GLY A 42 8.33 10.20 5.16
C GLY A 42 9.35 11.12 5.80
N TYR A 43 8.96 11.80 6.89
CA TYR A 43 9.89 12.57 7.73
C TYR A 43 10.34 11.83 8.99
N SER A 44 9.84 10.62 9.25
CA SER A 44 10.27 9.83 10.40
C SER A 44 11.75 9.48 10.27
N PRO A 45 12.57 9.64 11.33
CA PRO A 45 14.00 9.39 11.26
C PRO A 45 14.34 7.98 10.75
N ALA A 46 15.43 7.89 9.98
CA ALA A 46 16.01 6.61 9.61
C ALA A 46 16.49 5.88 10.87
N VAL A 47 16.38 4.57 10.82
CA VAL A 47 16.68 3.69 11.95
C VAL A 47 17.69 2.65 11.47
N ALA A 48 18.78 2.50 12.22
CA ALA A 48 19.92 1.65 11.82
C ALA A 48 19.65 0.14 11.96
N GLU A 49 18.54 -0.24 12.60
CA GLU A 49 18.19 -1.64 12.85
C GLU A 49 17.34 -2.23 11.72
N ASN A 50 17.41 -3.55 11.56
CA ASN A 50 16.42 -4.28 10.76
C ASN A 50 15.06 -4.21 11.47
N PHE A 51 14.10 -3.52 10.83
CA PHE A 51 12.70 -3.48 11.25
C PHE A 51 11.97 -4.70 10.69
N ASN A 52 11.20 -5.35 11.56
CA ASN A 52 10.21 -6.33 11.18
C ASN A 52 8.83 -5.85 11.64
N ASP A 53 7.77 -6.55 11.26
CA ASP A 53 6.40 -6.13 11.58
C ASP A 53 6.17 -5.88 13.08
N VAL A 54 6.82 -6.65 13.95
CA VAL A 54 6.69 -6.51 15.41
C VAL A 54 7.30 -5.18 15.87
N LYS A 55 8.52 -4.88 15.43
CA LYS A 55 9.21 -3.63 15.79
C LYS A 55 8.50 -2.40 15.24
N VAL A 56 8.06 -2.44 13.97
CA VAL A 56 7.32 -1.33 13.35
C VAL A 56 6.01 -1.07 14.09
N SER A 57 5.24 -2.13 14.37
CA SER A 57 3.97 -2.01 15.10
C SER A 57 4.16 -1.44 16.51
N ALA A 58 5.19 -1.89 17.23
CA ALA A 58 5.50 -1.39 18.57
C ALA A 58 5.92 0.09 18.56
N ALA A 59 6.70 0.51 17.55
CA ALA A 59 7.11 1.90 17.40
C ALA A 59 5.90 2.81 17.08
N LEU A 60 5.02 2.37 16.18
CA LEU A 60 3.77 3.07 15.87
C LEU A 60 2.84 3.15 17.10
N GLU A 61 2.67 2.07 17.86
CA GLU A 61 1.87 2.07 19.09
C GLU A 61 2.46 3.02 20.16
N SER A 62 3.79 3.07 20.28
CA SER A 62 4.48 4.02 21.16
C SER A 62 4.21 5.47 20.73
N ALA A 63 4.27 5.75 19.43
CA ALA A 63 3.91 7.07 18.89
C ALA A 63 2.45 7.46 19.20
N LEU A 64 1.51 6.51 19.10
CA LEU A 64 0.12 6.72 19.53
C LEU A 64 0.01 7.02 21.04
N THR A 65 0.74 6.28 21.87
CA THR A 65 0.74 6.49 23.32
C THR A 65 1.28 7.88 23.67
N ASN A 66 2.33 8.31 22.98
CA ASN A 66 2.88 9.66 23.12
C ASN A 66 1.89 10.72 22.64
N PHE A 67 1.18 10.49 21.53
CA PHE A 67 0.12 11.39 21.06
C PHE A 67 -0.95 11.62 22.14
N PHE A 68 -1.43 10.56 22.81
CA PHE A 68 -2.40 10.72 23.89
C PHE A 68 -1.81 11.33 25.17
N THR A 69 -0.50 11.24 25.38
CA THR A 69 0.17 11.98 26.46
C THR A 69 0.19 13.49 26.18
N VAL A 70 0.42 13.88 24.92
CA VAL A 70 0.42 15.28 24.48
C VAL A 70 -1.00 15.85 24.39
N PHE A 71 -1.97 15.04 23.96
CA PHE A 71 -3.37 15.42 23.78
C PHE A 71 -4.32 14.56 24.64
N PRO A 72 -4.22 14.66 25.98
CA PRO A 72 -4.98 13.81 26.90
C PRO A 72 -6.50 14.00 26.78
N GLU A 73 -6.97 15.18 26.35
CA GLU A 73 -8.38 15.45 26.09
C GLU A 73 -8.98 14.54 25.01
N ARG A 74 -8.12 13.98 24.14
CA ARG A 74 -8.52 13.08 23.06
C ARG A 74 -8.76 11.65 23.50
N LEU A 75 -8.33 11.24 24.70
CA LEU A 75 -8.53 9.88 25.21
C LEU A 75 -10.02 9.48 25.32
N SER A 76 -10.89 10.46 25.57
CA SER A 76 -12.34 10.25 25.67
C SER A 76 -13.02 10.04 24.31
N ASN A 77 -12.39 10.48 23.21
CA ASN A 77 -12.96 10.38 21.88
C ASN A 77 -13.03 8.93 21.42
N LYS A 78 -14.07 8.60 20.66
CA LYS A 78 -14.12 7.34 19.90
C LYS A 78 -12.89 7.24 19.01
N PHE A 79 -12.10 6.18 19.22
CA PHE A 79 -10.84 5.98 18.55
C PHE A 79 -10.93 4.84 17.54
N PHE A 80 -10.47 5.09 16.31
CA PHE A 80 -10.47 4.11 15.22
C PHE A 80 -9.07 4.04 14.61
N LEU A 81 -8.62 2.84 14.27
CA LEU A 81 -7.39 2.64 13.51
C LEU A 81 -7.75 2.38 12.04
N ALA A 82 -7.15 3.11 11.11
CA ALA A 82 -7.34 2.89 9.68
C ALA A 82 -6.01 2.51 9.02
N ALA A 83 -6.04 1.58 8.08
CA ALA A 83 -4.88 1.15 7.31
C ALA A 83 -5.25 0.81 5.87
N GLU A 84 -4.25 0.90 4.99
CA GLU A 84 -4.31 0.50 3.60
C GLU A 84 -3.10 -0.35 3.23
N GLY A 85 -3.28 -1.35 2.35
CA GLY A 85 -2.20 -2.19 1.88
C GLY A 85 -1.46 -2.90 3.03
N TYR A 86 -0.13 -2.83 3.04
CA TYR A 86 0.70 -3.49 4.06
C TYR A 86 0.52 -2.93 5.47
N ALA A 87 0.07 -1.68 5.62
CA ALA A 87 -0.19 -1.08 6.94
C ALA A 87 -1.25 -1.86 7.74
N SER A 88 -2.03 -2.69 7.07
CA SER A 88 -3.00 -3.61 7.67
C SER A 88 -2.34 -4.59 8.64
N VAL A 89 -1.11 -5.05 8.34
CA VAL A 89 -0.32 -5.90 9.23
C VAL A 89 0.00 -5.16 10.53
N TYR A 90 0.36 -3.87 10.44
CA TYR A 90 0.68 -3.05 11.60
C TYR A 90 -0.57 -2.72 12.42
N VAL A 91 -1.63 -2.24 11.78
CA VAL A 91 -2.87 -1.84 12.46
C VAL A 91 -3.52 -3.02 13.17
N THR A 92 -3.54 -4.22 12.58
CA THR A 92 -4.10 -5.40 13.24
C THR A 92 -3.29 -5.81 14.48
N LYS A 93 -1.95 -5.74 14.42
CA LYS A 93 -1.07 -5.98 15.59
C LYS A 93 -1.28 -4.93 16.68
N ILE A 94 -1.37 -3.66 16.31
CA ILE A 94 -1.59 -2.54 17.25
C ILE A 94 -2.97 -2.68 17.91
N ALA A 95 -4.03 -2.94 17.13
CA ALA A 95 -5.37 -3.14 17.66
C ALA A 95 -5.42 -4.30 18.66
N TRP A 96 -4.78 -5.43 18.34
CA TRP A 96 -4.65 -6.58 19.24
C TRP A 96 -3.92 -6.21 20.54
N SER A 97 -2.80 -5.49 20.45
CA SER A 97 -2.05 -5.00 21.61
C SER A 97 -2.89 -4.10 22.51
N ILE A 98 -3.59 -3.11 21.92
CA ILE A 98 -4.49 -2.21 22.64
C ILE A 98 -5.62 -2.97 23.32
N MET A 99 -6.25 -3.93 22.64
CA MET A 99 -7.33 -4.74 23.23
C MET A 99 -6.86 -5.54 24.45
N GLN A 100 -5.66 -6.13 24.40
CA GLN A 100 -5.08 -6.82 25.55
C GLN A 100 -4.80 -5.86 26.71
N LYS A 101 -4.26 -4.67 26.42
CA LYS A 101 -4.01 -3.63 27.44
C LYS A 101 -5.30 -3.07 28.03
N LEU A 102 -6.38 -2.98 27.25
CA LEU A 102 -7.71 -2.61 27.77
C LEU A 102 -8.24 -3.66 28.75
N ALA A 103 -8.08 -4.96 28.43
CA ALA A 103 -8.51 -6.05 29.29
C ALA A 103 -7.77 -6.09 30.65
N THR A 104 -6.55 -5.57 30.72
CA THR A 104 -5.73 -5.50 31.94
C THR A 104 -5.73 -4.13 32.61
N GLY A 105 -6.46 -3.14 32.07
CA GLY A 105 -6.47 -1.76 32.57
C GLY A 105 -5.20 -0.96 32.31
N GLN A 106 -4.33 -1.43 31.42
CA GLN A 106 -3.07 -0.79 31.00
C GLN A 106 -3.24 0.22 29.87
N SER A 107 -4.42 0.31 29.25
CA SER A 107 -4.77 1.35 28.28
C SER A 107 -6.09 2.01 28.67
N GLN A 108 -6.21 3.30 28.36
CA GLN A 108 -7.44 4.10 28.53
C GLN A 108 -8.04 4.53 27.18
N THR A 109 -7.49 4.05 26.06
CA THR A 109 -7.95 4.42 24.72
C THR A 109 -9.37 3.89 24.48
N ASN A 110 -10.28 4.75 24.05
CA ASN A 110 -11.64 4.37 23.68
C ASN A 110 -11.70 3.75 22.27
N LEU A 111 -11.01 2.63 22.05
CA LEU A 111 -10.94 1.92 20.76
C LEU A 111 -12.32 1.36 20.38
N GLN A 112 -12.85 1.79 19.23
CA GLN A 112 -14.17 1.41 18.73
C GLN A 112 -14.13 0.47 17.52
N GLY A 113 -13.03 0.47 16.76
CA GLY A 113 -12.91 -0.41 15.60
C GLY A 113 -11.68 -0.14 14.76
N ILE A 114 -11.53 -0.97 13.72
CA ILE A 114 -10.50 -0.82 12.70
C ILE A 114 -11.14 -0.75 11.31
N LEU A 115 -10.52 0.00 10.40
CA LEU A 115 -10.88 0.07 8.99
C LEU A 115 -9.67 -0.35 8.16
N ILE A 116 -9.84 -1.35 7.30
CA ILE A 116 -8.79 -1.90 6.44
C ILE A 116 -9.22 -1.77 4.98
N GLY A 117 -8.53 -0.92 4.21
CA GLY A 117 -8.70 -0.80 2.76
C GLY A 117 -7.67 -1.64 2.02
N ASN A 118 -8.10 -2.49 1.08
CA ASN A 118 -7.21 -3.29 0.21
C ASN A 118 -6.00 -3.91 0.94
N GLY A 119 -6.24 -4.47 2.13
CA GLY A 119 -5.17 -4.82 3.07
C GLY A 119 -4.54 -6.18 2.82
N LEU A 120 -3.23 -6.28 3.06
CA LEU A 120 -2.55 -7.58 3.17
C LEU A 120 -2.93 -8.24 4.50
N VAL A 121 -3.91 -9.15 4.46
CA VAL A 121 -4.37 -9.92 5.64
C VAL A 121 -3.90 -11.37 5.57
N SER A 122 -3.76 -11.92 4.36
CA SER A 122 -3.29 -13.29 4.12
C SER A 122 -2.62 -13.37 2.76
N ALA A 123 -1.29 -13.54 2.75
CA ALA A 123 -0.52 -13.69 1.51
C ALA A 123 -1.00 -14.91 0.71
N GLN A 124 -1.38 -15.99 1.38
CA GLN A 124 -1.92 -17.18 0.73
C GLN A 124 -3.24 -16.88 0.02
N THR A 125 -4.16 -16.18 0.69
CA THR A 125 -5.47 -15.84 0.10
C THR A 125 -5.31 -14.89 -1.07
N GLU A 126 -4.46 -13.88 -0.94
CA GLU A 126 -4.18 -12.93 -2.03
C GLU A 126 -3.60 -13.64 -3.26
N TYR A 127 -2.58 -14.47 -3.06
CA TYR A 127 -1.98 -15.27 -4.14
C TYR A 127 -2.98 -16.23 -4.79
N ASN A 128 -3.80 -16.91 -4.00
CA ASN A 128 -4.76 -17.88 -4.54
C ASN A 128 -5.93 -17.22 -5.27
N THR A 129 -6.27 -15.98 -4.93
CA THR A 129 -7.39 -15.25 -5.55
C THR A 129 -6.98 -14.45 -6.77
N ILE A 130 -5.73 -13.94 -6.82
CA ILE A 130 -5.28 -13.09 -7.93
C ILE A 130 -5.24 -13.83 -9.27
N LEU A 131 -4.93 -15.13 -9.28
CA LEU A 131 -4.89 -15.96 -10.48
C LEU A 131 -6.29 -16.13 -11.13
N PRO A 132 -7.34 -16.57 -10.39
CA PRO A 132 -8.72 -16.53 -10.88
C PRO A 132 -9.20 -15.14 -11.29
N ILE A 133 -8.82 -14.08 -10.57
CA ILE A 133 -9.16 -12.70 -10.94
C ILE A 133 -8.57 -12.37 -12.31
N ALA A 134 -7.27 -12.61 -12.51
CA ALA A 134 -6.61 -12.34 -13.79
C ALA A 134 -7.28 -13.06 -14.96
N TYR A 135 -7.65 -14.33 -14.79
CA TYR A 135 -8.37 -15.09 -15.81
C TYR A 135 -9.78 -14.52 -16.08
N THR A 136 -10.57 -14.29 -15.04
CA THR A 136 -11.96 -13.79 -15.18
C THR A 136 -12.04 -12.36 -15.71
N HIS A 137 -10.94 -11.61 -15.62
CA HIS A 137 -10.80 -10.27 -16.16
C HIS A 137 -10.07 -10.26 -17.52
N ALA A 138 -9.97 -11.43 -18.17
CA ALA A 138 -9.44 -11.62 -19.52
C ALA A 138 -7.95 -11.29 -19.71
N PHE A 139 -7.15 -11.27 -18.63
CA PHE A 139 -5.69 -11.17 -18.72
C PHE A 139 -5.01 -12.50 -19.06
N ALA A 140 -5.78 -13.59 -19.12
CA ALA A 140 -5.34 -14.90 -19.57
C ALA A 140 -6.39 -15.57 -20.46
N GLY A 141 -5.92 -16.24 -21.51
CA GLY A 141 -6.77 -17.05 -22.37
C GLY A 141 -7.20 -18.35 -21.70
N LYS A 142 -8.27 -18.96 -22.22
CA LYS A 142 -8.81 -20.23 -21.73
C LYS A 142 -7.76 -21.35 -21.67
N ASP A 143 -6.93 -21.49 -22.71
CA ASP A 143 -5.92 -22.55 -22.78
C ASP A 143 -4.82 -22.34 -21.74
N GLN A 144 -4.42 -21.09 -21.48
CA GLN A 144 -3.46 -20.75 -20.43
C GLN A 144 -4.03 -21.07 -19.04
N TRP A 145 -5.31 -20.77 -18.82
CA TRP A 145 -6.00 -21.11 -17.58
C TRP A 145 -6.15 -22.61 -17.37
N ASP A 146 -6.54 -23.36 -18.41
CA ASP A 146 -6.69 -24.80 -18.33
C ASP A 146 -5.35 -25.53 -18.11
N ASP A 147 -4.26 -25.04 -18.72
CA ASP A 147 -2.91 -25.54 -18.47
C ASP A 147 -2.51 -25.37 -16.99
N LEU A 148 -2.68 -24.17 -16.43
CA LEU A 148 -2.44 -23.90 -15.01
C LEU A 148 -3.31 -24.79 -14.11
N ARG A 149 -4.62 -24.82 -14.39
CA ARG A 149 -5.61 -25.58 -13.61
C ARG A 149 -5.33 -27.08 -13.65
N SER A 150 -4.88 -27.62 -14.77
CA SER A 150 -4.56 -29.05 -14.89
C SER A 150 -3.43 -29.50 -13.94
N ALA A 151 -2.47 -28.62 -13.69
CA ALA A 151 -1.34 -28.87 -12.81
C ALA A 151 -1.64 -28.59 -11.33
N CYS A 152 -2.45 -27.58 -11.06
CA CYS A 152 -2.71 -27.06 -9.70
C CYS A 152 -4.02 -27.55 -9.06
N CYS A 153 -5.00 -27.94 -9.87
CA CYS A 153 -6.38 -28.17 -9.45
C CYS A 153 -7.00 -29.46 -10.00
N PRO A 154 -6.31 -30.62 -9.99
CA PRO A 154 -6.88 -31.83 -10.58
C PRO A 154 -8.10 -32.30 -9.80
N GLY A 155 -9.28 -32.27 -10.44
CA GLY A 155 -10.54 -32.76 -9.87
C GLY A 155 -11.13 -31.90 -8.76
N GLN A 156 -10.69 -30.64 -8.60
CA GLN A 156 -11.17 -29.72 -7.58
C GLN A 156 -11.67 -28.41 -8.18
N SER A 157 -12.52 -27.71 -7.41
CA SER A 157 -12.90 -26.34 -7.73
C SER A 157 -11.69 -25.41 -7.65
N THR A 158 -11.57 -24.49 -8.59
CA THR A 158 -10.49 -23.49 -8.60
C THR A 158 -10.55 -22.55 -7.39
N MET A 159 -11.72 -22.39 -6.76
CA MET A 159 -11.87 -21.63 -5.51
C MET A 159 -11.25 -22.35 -4.29
N SER A 160 -10.99 -23.65 -4.39
CA SER A 160 -10.39 -24.45 -3.32
C SER A 160 -8.92 -24.79 -3.58
N CYS A 161 -8.36 -24.31 -4.69
CA CYS A 161 -6.98 -24.60 -5.06
C CYS A 161 -5.99 -23.75 -4.27
N ASP A 162 -4.91 -24.41 -3.85
CA ASP A 162 -3.81 -23.77 -3.16
C ASP A 162 -2.62 -23.61 -4.08
N PHE A 163 -2.63 -22.54 -4.87
CA PHE A 163 -1.53 -22.18 -5.77
C PHE A 163 -0.28 -21.74 -4.98
N TYR A 164 -0.47 -21.18 -3.78
CA TYR A 164 0.60 -20.66 -2.92
C TYR A 164 1.41 -21.76 -2.23
N ASN A 165 0.76 -22.68 -1.50
CA ASN A 165 1.45 -23.74 -0.75
C ASN A 165 1.52 -25.08 -1.49
N SER A 166 1.17 -25.13 -2.79
CA SER A 166 1.20 -26.39 -3.56
C SER A 166 2.54 -27.14 -3.41
N PRO A 167 2.53 -28.42 -3.02
CA PRO A 167 3.74 -29.25 -3.00
C PRO A 167 4.19 -29.66 -4.41
N ASN A 168 3.31 -29.51 -5.42
CA ASN A 168 3.63 -29.80 -6.81
C ASN A 168 4.47 -28.67 -7.41
N VAL A 169 5.73 -28.96 -7.70
CA VAL A 169 6.70 -28.02 -8.30
C VAL A 169 6.20 -27.46 -9.63
N THR A 170 5.61 -28.31 -10.49
CA THR A 170 5.04 -27.87 -11.77
C THR A 170 3.92 -26.86 -11.58
N CYS A 171 3.05 -27.10 -10.59
CA CYS A 171 2.00 -26.13 -10.24
C CYS A 171 2.62 -24.80 -9.79
N LYS A 172 3.57 -24.82 -8.85
CA LYS A 172 4.24 -23.60 -8.36
C LYS A 172 4.91 -22.81 -9.48
N THR A 173 5.62 -23.50 -10.37
CA THR A 173 6.27 -22.86 -11.53
C THR A 173 5.24 -22.21 -12.45
N LYS A 174 4.15 -22.92 -12.78
CA LYS A 174 3.08 -22.37 -13.63
C LYS A 174 2.35 -21.19 -12.97
N ALA A 175 2.03 -21.29 -11.68
CA ALA A 175 1.38 -20.23 -10.91
C ALA A 175 2.25 -18.96 -10.85
N ASN A 176 3.55 -19.10 -10.53
CA ASN A 176 4.49 -17.98 -10.52
C ASN A 176 4.65 -17.36 -11.92
N ASN A 177 4.70 -18.18 -12.97
CA ASN A 177 4.76 -17.68 -14.34
C ASN A 177 3.49 -16.92 -14.73
N ALA A 178 2.31 -17.44 -14.35
CA ALA A 178 1.04 -16.79 -14.58
C ALA A 178 0.93 -15.43 -13.87
N ILE A 179 1.31 -15.32 -12.59
CA ILE A 179 1.37 -14.02 -11.90
C ILE A 179 2.30 -13.04 -12.63
N SER A 180 3.49 -13.51 -13.03
CA SER A 180 4.44 -12.67 -13.75
C SER A 180 3.87 -12.18 -15.09
N THR A 181 3.33 -13.09 -15.89
CA THR A 181 2.96 -12.82 -17.29
C THR A 181 1.56 -12.28 -17.49
N TRP A 182 0.60 -12.64 -16.64
CA TRP A 182 -0.79 -12.16 -16.75
C TRP A 182 -1.02 -10.88 -15.97
N ILE A 183 -0.20 -10.60 -14.95
CA ILE A 183 -0.46 -9.51 -14.00
C ILE A 183 0.72 -8.56 -13.98
N ASN A 184 1.84 -8.97 -13.40
CA ASN A 184 2.96 -8.08 -13.14
C ASN A 184 3.48 -7.39 -14.40
N ASN A 185 3.43 -8.03 -15.56
CA ASN A 185 3.94 -7.47 -16.80
C ASN A 185 2.88 -6.75 -17.64
N GLN A 186 1.59 -6.90 -17.33
CA GLN A 186 0.49 -6.48 -18.21
C GLN A 186 -0.46 -5.47 -17.56
N VAL A 187 -0.55 -5.49 -16.23
CA VAL A 187 -1.61 -4.82 -15.47
C VAL A 187 -0.98 -3.88 -14.46
N GLU A 188 -1.60 -2.71 -14.28
CA GLU A 188 -1.27 -1.85 -13.16
C GLU A 188 -1.84 -2.44 -11.86
N GLU A 189 -0.98 -2.54 -10.84
CA GLU A 189 -1.23 -3.35 -9.64
C GLU A 189 -2.25 -2.75 -8.65
N ILE A 190 -2.55 -1.46 -8.78
CA ILE A 190 -3.47 -0.71 -7.91
C ILE A 190 -4.86 -0.64 -8.53
N ASN A 191 -4.97 -0.46 -9.85
CA ASN A 191 -6.22 -0.42 -10.59
C ASN A 191 -6.05 -0.96 -12.02
N MET A 192 -6.55 -2.18 -12.24
CA MET A 192 -6.43 -2.90 -13.51
C MET A 192 -7.15 -2.29 -14.72
N TYR A 193 -8.01 -1.28 -14.49
CA TYR A 193 -8.68 -0.53 -15.54
C TYR A 193 -8.15 0.90 -15.66
N GLN A 194 -7.09 1.24 -14.90
CA GLN A 194 -6.45 2.54 -14.98
C GLN A 194 -5.62 2.61 -16.25
N ASP A 195 -5.92 3.63 -17.03
CA ASP A 195 -5.19 4.02 -18.20
C ASP A 195 -3.84 4.64 -17.80
N CYS A 196 -2.79 3.83 -17.90
CA CYS A 196 -1.47 4.10 -17.36
C CYS A 196 -0.45 4.37 -18.46
N TYR A 197 -0.19 5.64 -18.71
CA TYR A 197 0.48 6.05 -19.95
C TYR A 197 1.81 6.78 -19.72
N ARG A 198 2.27 6.92 -18.47
CA ARG A 198 3.45 7.74 -18.14
C ARG A 198 4.34 7.27 -16.98
N GLN A 199 4.50 5.97 -16.73
CA GLN A 199 5.56 5.52 -15.80
C GLN A 199 6.65 4.71 -16.48
N HIS A 200 7.77 5.39 -16.69
CA HIS A 200 9.09 4.80 -16.94
C HIS A 200 9.82 4.43 -15.62
N ILE A 201 9.13 4.40 -14.47
CA ILE A 201 9.79 4.48 -13.15
C ILE A 201 9.47 3.28 -12.27
N GLY A 202 10.51 2.64 -11.73
CA GLY A 202 10.48 1.91 -10.46
C GLY A 202 10.46 0.40 -10.54
N LEU A 203 9.36 -0.21 -11.00
CA LEU A 203 9.19 -1.67 -10.94
C LEU A 203 10.10 -2.44 -11.91
N GLY A 204 10.62 -1.77 -12.94
CA GLY A 204 11.62 -2.36 -13.83
C GLY A 204 12.93 -2.70 -13.12
N VAL A 205 13.30 -1.96 -12.07
CA VAL A 205 14.53 -2.23 -11.29
C VAL A 205 14.33 -3.42 -10.35
N TYR A 206 13.17 -3.50 -9.66
CA TYR A 206 12.79 -4.66 -8.85
C TYR A 206 12.71 -5.94 -9.71
N LYS A 207 12.04 -5.87 -10.86
CA LYS A 207 11.89 -7.01 -11.78
C LYS A 207 13.19 -7.38 -12.49
N ALA A 208 14.06 -6.41 -12.81
CA ALA A 208 15.41 -6.66 -13.32
C ALA A 208 16.32 -7.30 -12.26
N SER A 209 16.19 -6.93 -10.98
CA SER A 209 16.90 -7.61 -9.88
C SER A 209 16.47 -9.07 -9.70
N LEU A 210 15.28 -9.43 -10.20
CA LEU A 210 14.75 -10.79 -10.31
C LEU A 210 15.05 -11.45 -11.69
N GLY A 211 15.81 -10.81 -12.58
CA GLY A 211 16.20 -11.35 -13.89
C GLY A 211 15.14 -11.23 -15.00
N LEU A 212 14.10 -10.42 -14.82
CA LEU A 212 13.00 -10.26 -15.77
C LEU A 212 13.23 -9.05 -16.69
N THR A 213 13.09 -9.24 -18.01
CA THR A 213 13.14 -8.17 -19.02
C THR A 213 11.72 -7.68 -19.32
N LEU A 214 11.51 -6.36 -19.27
CA LEU A 214 10.23 -5.72 -19.57
C LEU A 214 10.34 -4.88 -20.84
N SER A 215 9.41 -5.07 -21.77
CA SER A 215 9.17 -4.18 -22.91
C SER A 215 7.69 -3.86 -22.94
N ASN A 216 7.30 -2.68 -22.44
CA ASN A 216 5.92 -2.21 -22.57
C ASN A 216 5.86 -1.12 -23.65
N ASN A 217 4.77 -1.14 -24.41
CA ASN A 217 4.46 -0.11 -25.41
C ASN A 217 3.67 1.01 -24.71
N TYR A 218 4.23 2.22 -24.67
CA TYR A 218 3.74 3.35 -23.87
C TYR A 218 3.02 4.44 -24.69
N ASP A 219 2.72 4.19 -25.97
CA ASP A 219 2.08 5.20 -26.82
C ASP A 219 0.58 5.33 -26.50
N SER A 220 0.21 6.46 -25.89
CA SER A 220 -1.19 6.83 -25.59
C SER A 220 -1.93 7.33 -26.83
N SER A 221 -3.20 6.95 -26.96
CA SER A 221 -4.14 7.50 -27.95
C SER A 221 -5.00 8.64 -27.39
N ASP A 222 -4.85 8.98 -26.11
CA ASP A 222 -5.60 10.04 -25.43
C ASP A 222 -5.00 11.44 -25.69
N PRO A 223 -5.82 12.46 -26.03
CA PRO A 223 -5.37 13.83 -26.29
C PRO A 223 -4.71 14.54 -25.10
N TRP A 224 -4.81 14.03 -23.87
CA TRP A 224 -4.15 14.59 -22.69
C TRP A 224 -2.77 13.96 -22.42
N ASN A 225 -2.33 13.06 -23.29
CA ASN A 225 -1.03 12.40 -23.22
C ASN A 225 -0.82 11.62 -21.91
N GLY A 226 -1.92 11.14 -21.30
CA GLY A 226 -1.92 10.17 -20.22
C GLY A 226 -1.57 10.68 -18.81
N TYR A 227 -2.22 10.10 -17.79
CA TYR A 227 -1.90 10.32 -16.37
C TYR A 227 -0.86 9.30 -15.86
N PRO A 228 0.06 9.68 -14.94
CA PRO A 228 0.84 8.70 -14.19
C PRO A 228 -0.07 7.89 -13.25
N CYS A 229 0.19 6.58 -13.12
CA CYS A 229 -0.60 5.65 -12.28
C CYS A 229 -0.64 6.08 -10.81
N THR A 230 0.44 6.73 -10.35
CA THR A 230 0.52 7.33 -9.02
C THR A 230 0.93 8.81 -9.15
N ALA A 231 0.30 9.68 -8.37
CA ALA A 231 0.68 11.10 -8.23
C ALA A 231 1.83 11.28 -7.21
N ALA A 232 2.72 10.30 -7.12
CA ALA A 232 3.81 10.28 -6.16
C ALA A 232 4.74 11.49 -6.36
N ASP A 233 4.99 11.87 -7.62
CA ASP A 233 5.89 12.97 -7.97
C ASP A 233 5.39 14.34 -7.48
N SER A 234 4.11 14.66 -7.64
CA SER A 234 3.55 15.95 -7.19
C SER A 234 3.52 16.05 -5.67
N THR A 235 3.19 14.95 -4.98
CA THR A 235 3.19 14.89 -3.52
C THR A 235 4.61 14.95 -2.96
N HIS A 236 5.55 14.23 -3.58
CA HIS A 236 6.96 14.27 -3.21
C HIS A 236 7.53 15.67 -3.39
N ASN A 237 7.34 16.30 -4.56
CA ASN A 237 7.82 17.66 -4.83
C ASN A 237 7.24 18.68 -3.85
N TYR A 238 5.96 18.56 -3.50
CA TYR A 238 5.35 19.44 -2.50
C TYR A 238 5.97 19.25 -1.11
N LEU A 239 6.20 17.99 -0.68
CA LEU A 239 6.74 17.68 0.64
C LEU A 239 8.27 17.84 0.73
N THR A 240 8.98 18.02 -0.38
CA THR A 240 10.40 18.38 -0.38
C THR A 240 10.65 19.88 -0.55
N ASP A 241 9.61 20.69 -0.71
CA ASP A 241 9.74 22.15 -0.73
C ASP A 241 10.22 22.67 0.64
N PRO A 242 11.31 23.46 0.71
CA PRO A 242 11.86 23.93 1.98
C PRO A 242 10.88 24.74 2.83
N ALA A 243 9.98 25.52 2.22
CA ALA A 243 8.98 26.29 2.95
C ALA A 243 7.90 25.37 3.53
N VAL A 244 7.50 24.33 2.79
CA VAL A 244 6.57 23.30 3.28
C VAL A 244 7.20 22.51 4.43
N MET A 245 8.46 22.08 4.28
CA MET A 245 9.18 21.36 5.33
C MET A 245 9.30 22.18 6.61
N ALA A 246 9.63 23.47 6.50
CA ALA A 246 9.66 24.39 7.63
C ALA A 246 8.27 24.54 8.29
N ALA A 247 7.21 24.66 7.50
CA ALA A 247 5.83 24.76 7.99
C ALA A 247 5.35 23.47 8.68
N MET A 248 5.85 22.30 8.24
CA MET A 248 5.58 20.99 8.85
C MET A 248 6.49 20.68 10.05
N HIS A 249 7.39 21.60 10.41
CA HIS A 249 8.40 21.41 11.45
C HIS A 249 9.31 20.19 11.20
N ALA A 250 9.55 19.84 9.93
CA ALA A 250 10.45 18.77 9.55
C ALA A 250 11.91 19.22 9.69
N THR A 251 12.72 18.42 10.41
CA THR A 251 14.15 18.71 10.67
C THR A 251 15.10 18.00 9.70
N ASN A 252 14.60 17.07 8.89
CA ASN A 252 15.37 16.28 7.93
C ASN A 252 15.05 16.71 6.50
N SER A 253 16.06 16.88 5.64
CA SER A 253 15.95 17.38 4.26
C SER A 253 15.45 16.36 3.23
N SER A 254 15.29 15.07 3.59
CA SER A 254 14.88 14.02 2.65
C SER A 254 13.54 13.41 3.02
N PHE A 255 12.43 14.00 2.56
CA PHE A 255 11.14 13.30 2.54
C PHE A 255 11.23 12.11 1.58
N MET A 256 10.84 10.92 2.05
CA MET A 256 10.83 9.72 1.22
C MET A 256 9.46 9.03 1.31
N ALA A 257 8.70 9.03 0.21
CA ALA A 257 7.35 8.45 0.18
C ALA A 257 7.35 6.94 0.49
N CYS A 258 8.38 6.23 0.02
CA CYS A 258 8.61 4.81 0.31
C CYS A 258 10.10 4.57 0.52
N SER A 259 10.47 3.91 1.62
CA SER A 259 11.83 3.44 1.85
C SER A 259 12.01 2.04 1.28
N TRP A 260 13.04 1.86 0.44
CA TRP A 260 13.39 0.59 -0.21
C TRP A 260 14.06 -0.42 0.74
N VAL A 261 13.90 -0.24 2.05
CA VAL A 261 14.52 -1.07 3.08
C VAL A 261 13.45 -1.95 3.73
N LEU A 262 12.96 -2.92 2.96
CA LEU A 262 12.28 -4.12 3.45
C LEU A 262 12.80 -5.33 2.66
#